data_AF-A0A1Q7IER8-F1
#
_entry.id   AF-A0A1Q7IER8-F1
#
_cell.length_a   1.000
_cell.length_b   1.000
_cell.length_c   1.000
_cell.angle_alpha   90.00
_cell.angle_beta   90.00
_cell.angle_gamma   90.00
#
_symmetry.space_group_name_H-M   'P 1'
#
loop_
_entity.id
_entity.type
_entity.pdbx_description
1 polymer ?
#
loop_
_entity_poly.entity_id
_entity_poly.type
_entity_poly.pdbx_seq_one_letter_code
_entity_poly.pdbx_strand_id
1 'polypeptide(L)'
;MVNTDRDQHLTTEQLSAFLDRQLSPAEQAVCNAHIESCQQCQGALASLRQTVALLRSMPQPSVPRSFALPTGVTYLQEPAVRQRETNSRRRWPYYVQRSLRAMSVIAAVIGFIFLLSGVLPLLDCPKRCKAE
;
A
#
# COMPACT_ATOMS: atom_id res chain seq x y z
N MET A 1 -3.85 -1.64 -10.77
CA MET A 1 -3.28 -3.01 -10.80
C MET A 1 -3.09 -3.44 -9.34
N VAL A 2 -3.98 -4.30 -8.82
CA VAL A 2 -3.86 -4.83 -7.46
C VAL A 2 -2.64 -5.74 -7.44
N ASN A 3 -1.64 -5.37 -6.65
CA ASN A 3 -0.49 -6.22 -6.42
C ASN A 3 -0.89 -7.24 -5.36
N THR A 4 -1.42 -8.35 -5.84
CA THR A 4 -1.51 -9.58 -5.08
C THR A 4 -0.27 -10.38 -5.41
N ASP A 5 0.84 -10.07 -4.74
CA ASP A 5 1.98 -10.98 -4.74
C ASP A 5 1.46 -12.33 -4.21
N ARG A 6 1.63 -13.42 -4.96
CA ARG A 6 0.92 -14.68 -4.74
C ARG A 6 1.13 -15.28 -3.33
N ASP A 7 2.17 -14.84 -2.63
CA ASP A 7 2.54 -15.28 -1.28
C ASP A 7 2.30 -14.21 -0.20
N GLN A 8 1.78 -13.03 -0.53
CA GLN A 8 1.54 -11.92 0.40
C GLN A 8 0.06 -11.57 0.53
N HIS A 9 -0.43 -11.52 1.77
CA HIS A 9 -1.83 -11.20 2.09
C HIS A 9 -2.22 -9.77 1.72
N LEU A 10 -3.51 -9.54 1.40
CA LEU A 10 -4.05 -8.19 1.22
C LEU A 10 -3.93 -7.38 2.51
N THR A 11 -3.66 -6.10 2.36
CA THR A 11 -3.68 -5.15 3.48
C THR A 11 -5.12 -4.85 3.90
N THR A 12 -5.29 -4.35 5.13
CA THR A 12 -6.58 -3.94 5.68
C THR A 12 -7.28 -2.90 4.80
N GLU A 13 -6.53 -1.96 4.23
CA GLU A 13 -7.01 -0.90 3.35
C GLU A 13 -7.54 -1.46 2.03
N GLN A 14 -6.89 -2.48 1.46
CA GLN A 14 -7.37 -3.13 0.25
C GLN A 14 -8.66 -3.92 0.51
N LEU A 15 -8.74 -4.62 1.65
CA LEU A 15 -9.95 -5.32 2.07
C LEU A 15 -11.09 -4.34 2.39
N SER A 16 -10.81 -3.19 3.00
CA SER A 16 -11.79 -2.13 3.23
C SER A 16 -12.29 -1.56 1.91
N ALA A 17 -11.39 -1.18 0.99
CA ALA A 17 -11.76 -0.65 -0.32
C ALA A 17 -12.57 -1.67 -1.13
N PHE A 18 -12.24 -2.96 -1.02
CA PHE A 18 -13.03 -4.05 -1.59
C PHE A 18 -14.43 -4.13 -0.98
N LEU A 19 -14.55 -4.07 0.35
CA LEU A 19 -15.83 -4.10 1.07
C LEU A 19 -16.72 -2.90 0.70
N ASP A 20 -16.12 -1.72 0.55
CA ASP A 20 -16.81 -0.46 0.23
C ASP A 20 -17.04 -0.25 -1.27
N ARG A 21 -16.67 -1.21 -2.13
CA ARG A 21 -16.76 -1.13 -3.60
C ARG A 21 -16.03 0.07 -4.21
N GLN A 22 -14.89 0.45 -3.64
CA GLN A 22 -14.05 1.57 -4.08
C GLN A 22 -12.92 1.13 -5.04
N LEU A 23 -12.91 -0.13 -5.47
CA LEU A 23 -11.94 -0.67 -6.42
C LEU A 23 -12.48 -0.59 -7.84
N SER A 24 -11.58 -0.42 -8.83
CA SER A 24 -11.97 -0.58 -10.23
C SER A 24 -12.33 -2.05 -10.55
N PRO A 25 -13.09 -2.34 -11.62
CA PRO A 25 -13.52 -3.70 -11.93
C PRO A 25 -12.36 -4.72 -12.06
N ALA A 26 -11.26 -4.29 -12.69
CA ALA A 26 -10.07 -5.13 -12.83
C ALA A 26 -9.40 -5.44 -11.48
N GLU A 27 -9.42 -4.47 -10.57
CA GLU A 27 -8.83 -4.59 -9.24
C GLU A 27 -9.69 -5.47 -8.32
N GLN A 28 -11.01 -5.33 -8.44
CA GLN A 28 -11.96 -6.18 -7.74
C GLN A 28 -11.82 -7.65 -8.13
N ALA A 29 -11.62 -7.96 -9.42
CA ALA A 29 -11.40 -9.33 -9.89
C ALA A 29 -10.14 -9.97 -9.29
N VAL A 30 -9.04 -9.21 -9.22
CA VAL A 30 -7.77 -9.69 -8.64
C VAL A 30 -7.91 -9.92 -7.12
N CYS A 31 -8.53 -8.99 -6.39
CA CYS A 31 -8.80 -9.16 -4.96
C CYS A 31 -9.69 -10.40 -4.71
N ASN A 32 -10.76 -10.57 -5.49
CA ASN A 32 -11.65 -11.74 -5.37
C ASN A 32 -10.89 -13.05 -5.54
N ALA A 33 -10.11 -13.17 -6.62
CA ALA A 33 -9.34 -14.39 -6.90
C ALA A 33 -8.39 -14.75 -5.73
N HIS A 34 -7.75 -13.77 -5.09
CA HIS A 34 -6.92 -14.03 -3.92
C HIS A 34 -7.73 -14.41 -2.69
N ILE A 35 -8.83 -13.72 -2.42
CA ILE A 35 -9.68 -14.00 -1.26
C ILE A 35 -10.22 -15.42 -1.37
N GLU A 36 -10.58 -15.90 -2.57
CA GLU A 36 -11.00 -17.29 -2.78
C GLU A 36 -9.90 -18.31 -2.44
N SER A 37 -8.63 -17.99 -2.70
CA SER A 37 -7.51 -18.91 -2.44
C SER A 37 -6.83 -18.75 -1.07
N CYS A 38 -7.12 -17.69 -0.30
CA CYS A 38 -6.39 -17.34 0.92
C CYS A 38 -7.28 -17.29 2.17
N GLN A 39 -7.16 -18.31 3.04
CA GLN A 39 -7.95 -18.41 4.27
C GLN A 39 -7.74 -17.23 5.25
N GLN A 40 -6.51 -16.70 5.34
CA GLN A 40 -6.23 -15.55 6.21
C GLN A 40 -6.96 -14.29 5.74
N CYS A 41 -6.97 -14.03 4.43
CA CYS A 41 -7.70 -12.89 3.87
C CYS A 41 -9.22 -13.09 3.96
N GLN A 42 -9.74 -14.32 3.85
CA GLN A 42 -11.15 -14.61 4.13
C GLN A 42 -11.51 -14.28 5.59
N GLY A 43 -10.69 -14.71 6.54
CA GLY A 43 -10.89 -14.42 7.97
C GLY A 43 -10.85 -12.92 8.27
N ALA A 44 -9.86 -12.21 7.73
CA ALA A 44 -9.76 -10.76 7.86
C ALA A 44 -10.98 -10.03 7.28
N LEU A 45 -11.45 -10.44 6.09
CA LEU A 45 -12.64 -9.89 5.47
C LEU A 45 -13.92 -10.18 6.27
N ALA A 46 -14.05 -11.39 6.82
CA ALA A 46 -15.17 -11.77 7.67
C ALA A 46 -15.22 -10.91 8.94
N SER A 47 -14.08 -10.64 9.58
CA SER A 47 -13.97 -9.76 10.74
C SER A 47 -14.40 -8.32 10.42
N LEU A 48 -13.97 -7.77 9.29
CA LEU A 48 -14.41 -6.45 8.82
C LEU A 48 -15.93 -6.42 8.57
N ARG A 49 -16.49 -7.45 7.92
CA ARG A 49 -17.93 -7.57 7.69
C ARG A 49 -18.73 -7.64 9.00
N GLN A 50 -18.21 -8.36 10.00
CA GLN A 50 -18.84 -8.43 11.31
C GLN A 50 -18.87 -7.06 12.00
N THR A 51 -17.78 -6.30 11.93
CA THR A 51 -17.74 -4.92 12.44
C THR A 51 -18.82 -4.06 11.78
N VAL A 52 -18.94 -4.13 10.45
CA VAL A 52 -19.99 -3.41 9.71
C VAL A 52 -21.39 -3.85 10.12
N ALA A 53 -21.61 -5.15 10.33
CA ALA A 53 -22.90 -5.66 10.78
C ALA A 53 -23.28 -5.12 12.16
N LEU A 54 -22.32 -5.08 13.10
CA LEU A 54 -22.53 -4.49 14.43
C LEU A 54 -22.88 -3.00 14.34
N LEU A 55 -22.13 -2.23 13.55
CA LEU A 55 -22.41 -0.81 13.35
C LEU A 55 -23.80 -0.57 12.75
N ARG A 56 -24.25 -1.42 11.82
CA ARG A 56 -25.59 -1.34 11.22
C ARG A 56 -26.71 -1.73 12.18
N SER A 57 -26.42 -2.52 13.21
CA SER A 57 -27.40 -2.90 14.24
C SER A 57 -27.65 -1.80 15.27
N MET A 58 -26.81 -0.76 15.31
CA MET A 58 -26.99 0.33 16.25
C MET A 58 -28.23 1.17 15.91
N PRO A 59 -28.96 1.68 16.92
CA PRO A 59 -30.08 2.57 16.68
C PRO A 59 -29.61 3.83 15.96
N GLN A 60 -30.36 4.21 14.93
CA GLN A 60 -30.07 5.44 14.19
C GLN A 60 -30.37 6.64 15.10
N PRO A 61 -29.38 7.52 15.36
CA PRO A 61 -29.60 8.68 16.21
C PRO A 61 -30.64 9.61 15.57
N SER A 62 -31.55 10.15 16.38
CA SER A 62 -32.46 11.18 15.92
C SER A 62 -31.66 12.46 15.63
N VAL A 63 -31.82 12.99 14.42
CA VAL A 63 -31.17 14.23 14.05
C VAL A 63 -31.94 15.43 14.65
N PRO A 64 -31.29 16.34 15.41
CA PRO A 64 -31.99 17.40 16.15
C PRO A 64 -32.69 18.46 15.28
N ARG A 65 -32.35 18.54 13.99
CA ARG A 65 -32.89 19.52 13.04
C ARG A 65 -33.08 18.86 11.68
N SER A 66 -33.91 19.46 10.84
CA SER A 66 -34.00 19.09 9.43
C SER A 66 -32.61 19.17 8.79
N PHE A 67 -32.02 18.02 8.47
CA PHE A 67 -30.82 17.91 7.62
C PHE A 67 -31.15 18.10 6.13
N ALA A 68 -32.38 18.52 5.83
CA ALA A 68 -32.76 18.98 4.51
C ALA A 68 -32.20 20.38 4.27
N LEU A 69 -31.48 20.54 3.16
CA LEU A 69 -31.09 21.86 2.67
C LEU A 69 -32.36 22.59 2.23
N PRO A 70 -32.61 23.83 2.69
CA PRO A 70 -33.78 24.59 2.27
C PRO A 70 -33.78 24.77 0.75
N THR A 71 -34.90 24.49 0.08
CA THR A 71 -35.05 24.85 -1.33
C THR A 71 -34.97 26.38 -1.45
N GLY A 72 -33.93 26.88 -2.11
CA GLY A 72 -33.70 28.31 -2.29
C GLY A 72 -32.48 28.89 -1.57
N VAL A 73 -31.66 28.08 -0.89
CA VAL A 73 -30.32 28.56 -0.51
C VAL A 73 -29.45 28.70 -1.75
N THR A 74 -29.17 29.93 -2.14
CA THR A 74 -28.01 30.26 -2.96
C THR A 74 -26.80 30.02 -2.09
N TYR A 75 -26.11 28.90 -2.30
CA TYR A 75 -24.79 28.72 -1.75
C TYR A 75 -23.95 29.88 -2.29
N LEU A 76 -23.61 30.84 -1.41
CA LEU A 76 -22.41 31.61 -1.63
C LEU A 76 -21.31 30.57 -1.56
N GLN A 77 -20.89 30.10 -2.73
CA GLN A 77 -19.70 29.30 -2.86
C GLN A 77 -18.59 30.20 -2.33
N GLU A 78 -18.27 30.07 -1.03
CA GLU A 78 -16.91 30.30 -0.60
C GLU A 78 -16.09 29.52 -1.63
N PRO A 79 -15.22 30.20 -2.40
CA PRO A 79 -14.60 29.65 -3.59
C PRO A 79 -14.03 28.34 -3.14
N ALA A 80 -14.65 27.23 -3.59
CA ALA A 80 -14.54 25.93 -2.95
C ALA A 80 -13.10 25.82 -2.53
N VAL A 81 -12.82 25.94 -1.21
CA VAL A 81 -11.44 25.93 -0.74
C VAL A 81 -10.92 24.75 -1.48
N ARG A 82 -9.98 25.00 -2.38
CA ARG A 82 -9.45 23.97 -3.21
C ARG A 82 -8.62 23.18 -2.19
N GLN A 83 -9.28 22.34 -1.41
CA GLN A 83 -9.06 20.92 -1.42
C GLN A 83 -9.12 20.47 -2.90
N ARG A 84 -8.25 21.03 -3.75
CA ARG A 84 -7.13 20.33 -4.32
C ARG A 84 -6.68 19.39 -3.23
N GLU A 85 -7.42 18.30 -3.08
CA GLU A 85 -6.94 16.98 -3.41
C GLU A 85 -5.42 16.94 -3.27
N THR A 86 -4.91 17.31 -2.11
CA THR A 86 -3.61 16.90 -1.64
C THR A 86 -3.67 15.40 -1.34
N ASN A 87 -4.86 14.80 -1.37
CA ASN A 87 -5.06 13.37 -1.59
C ASN A 87 -4.87 12.92 -3.05
N SER A 88 -4.51 13.79 -4.00
CA SER A 88 -3.87 13.37 -5.25
C SER A 88 -2.35 13.23 -5.10
N ARG A 89 -1.76 13.71 -3.99
CA ARG A 89 -0.37 13.39 -3.59
C ARG A 89 -0.28 12.10 -2.75
N ARG A 90 -1.42 11.53 -2.34
CA ARG A 90 -1.50 10.20 -1.71
C ARG A 90 -2.15 9.12 -2.56
N ARG A 91 -2.53 9.43 -3.81
CA ARG A 91 -2.53 8.45 -4.90
C ARG A 91 -1.10 8.24 -5.39
N TRP A 92 -0.19 8.00 -4.44
CA TRP A 92 1.12 7.49 -4.76
C TRP A 92 0.87 6.04 -5.15
N PRO A 93 1.09 5.64 -6.42
CA PRO A 93 1.04 4.22 -6.74
C PRO A 93 2.05 3.56 -5.82
N TYR A 94 1.59 2.60 -5.03
CA TYR A 94 2.37 1.82 -4.05
C TYR A 94 3.64 1.17 -4.67
N TYR A 95 3.79 1.27 -6.00
CA TYR A 95 4.95 0.96 -6.81
C TYR A 95 6.14 1.92 -6.66
N VAL A 96 5.92 3.22 -6.42
CA VAL A 96 7.00 4.24 -6.41
C VAL A 96 7.89 4.13 -5.17
N GLN A 97 7.42 3.48 -4.11
CA GLN A 97 8.20 3.26 -2.88
C GLN A 97 9.09 2.00 -2.92
N ARG A 98 8.84 1.06 -3.85
CA ARG A 98 9.60 -0.20 -4.01
C ARG A 98 10.88 -0.03 -4.84
N SER A 99 10.90 0.92 -5.78
CA SER A 99 12.07 1.17 -6.63
C SER A 99 13.24 1.82 -5.89
N LEU A 100 12.98 2.64 -4.88
CA LEU A 100 14.04 3.32 -4.11
C LEU A 100 14.76 2.39 -3.12
N ARG A 101 14.13 1.30 -2.65
CA ARG A 101 14.79 0.31 -1.77
C ARG A 101 15.56 -0.77 -2.53
N ALA A 102 15.12 -1.17 -3.72
CA ALA A 102 15.84 -2.15 -4.53
C ALA A 102 17.18 -1.62 -5.07
N MET A 103 17.23 -0.34 -5.47
CA MET A 103 18.48 0.29 -5.94
C MET A 103 19.54 0.42 -4.85
N SER A 104 19.12 0.65 -3.60
CA SER A 104 20.03 0.79 -2.47
C SER A 104 20.78 -0.51 -2.14
N VAL A 105 20.11 -1.67 -2.28
CA VAL A 105 20.73 -2.98 -2.01
C VAL A 105 21.75 -3.32 -3.09
N ILE A 106 21.42 -3.07 -4.36
CA ILE A 106 22.30 -3.36 -5.50
C ILE A 106 23.59 -2.54 -5.41
N ALA A 107 23.51 -1.24 -5.11
CA ALA A 107 24.68 -0.38 -4.96
C ALA A 107 25.60 -0.81 -3.81
N ALA A 108 25.02 -1.23 -2.68
CA ALA A 108 25.79 -1.71 -1.53
C ALA A 108 26.55 -3.01 -1.83
N VAL A 109 25.92 -3.97 -2.51
CA VAL A 109 26.55 -5.24 -2.89
C VAL A 109 27.69 -5.02 -3.89
N ILE A 110 27.47 -4.19 -4.92
CA ILE A 110 28.50 -3.87 -5.91
C ILE A 110 29.70 -3.18 -5.25
N GLY A 111 29.45 -2.20 -4.37
CA GLY A 111 30.51 -1.51 -3.63
C GLY A 111 31.30 -2.45 -2.71
N PHE A 112 30.63 -3.38 -2.03
CA PHE A 112 31.27 -4.36 -1.15
C PHE A 112 32.14 -5.36 -1.92
N ILE A 113 31.69 -5.84 -3.07
CA ILE A 113 32.48 -6.70 -3.96
C ILE A 113 33.73 -5.96 -4.45
N PHE A 114 33.58 -4.71 -4.89
CA PHE A 114 34.71 -3.91 -5.37
C PHE A 114 35.74 -3.63 -4.27
N LEU A 115 35.28 -3.37 -3.04
CA LEU A 115 36.14 -3.20 -1.86
C LEU A 115 36.88 -4.49 -1.50
N LEU A 116 36.20 -5.64 -1.48
CA LEU A 116 36.83 -6.93 -1.19
C LEU A 116 37.87 -7.29 -2.26
N SER A 117 37.54 -7.14 -3.55
CA SER A 117 38.47 -7.37 -4.66
C SER A 117 39.63 -6.36 -4.71
N GLY A 118 39.47 -5.17 -4.14
CA GLY A 118 40.53 -4.16 -4.01
C GLY A 118 41.40 -4.30 -2.76
N VAL A 119 40.92 -4.96 -1.70
CA VAL A 119 41.66 -5.24 -0.45
C VAL A 119 42.39 -6.58 -0.49
N LEU A 120 41.84 -7.58 -1.20
CA LEU A 120 42.50 -8.87 -1.45
C LEU A 120 43.90 -8.81 -2.11
N PRO A 121 44.21 -7.91 -3.07
CA PRO A 121 45.53 -7.83 -3.70
C PRO A 121 46.59 -7.09 -2.84
N LEU A 122 46.20 -6.49 -1.71
CA LEU A 122 47.16 -5.94 -0.73
C LEU A 122 47.56 -6.97 0.34
N LEU A 123 46.81 -8.08 0.46
CA LEU A 123 47.13 -9.19 1.38
C LEU A 123 47.84 -10.35 0.68
N ASP A 124 47.71 -10.46 -0.65
CA ASP A 124 48.54 -11.35 -1.47
C ASP A 124 49.89 -10.67 -1.76
N CYS A 125 50.74 -10.61 -0.74
CA CYS A 125 52.18 -10.45 -0.93
C CYS A 125 52.73 -11.84 -1.27
N PRO A 126 52.98 -12.19 -2.54
CA PRO A 126 53.64 -13.44 -2.87
C PRO A 126 55.04 -13.38 -2.27
N LYS A 127 55.22 -14.16 -1.20
CA LYS A 127 56.49 -14.38 -0.54
C LYS A 127 57.54 -14.79 -1.57
N ARG A 128 58.45 -13.88 -1.88
CA ARG A 128 59.66 -14.13 -2.66
C ARG A 128 60.62 -14.97 -1.80
N CYS A 129 60.50 -16.29 -1.85
CA CYS A 129 61.41 -17.24 -1.20
C CYS A 129 61.72 -18.44 -2.10
N LYS A 130 62.82 -18.34 -2.86
CA LYS A 130 63.85 -19.36 -3.22
C LYS A 130 64.69 -18.76 -4.38
N ALA A 131 65.95 -18.37 -4.19
CA ALA A 131 67.15 -19.16 -3.88
C ALA A 131 67.54 -20.08 -5.05
N GLU A 132 68.37 -19.54 -5.93
CA GLU A 132 69.35 -20.23 -6.79
C GLU A 132 70.64 -19.41 -6.76
#